data_AF-A0A9D5TCT0-F1
#
_entry.id   AF-A0A9D5TCT0-F1
#
_cell.length_a   1.000
_cell.length_b   1.000
_cell.length_c   1.000
_cell.angle_alpha   90.00
_cell.angle_beta   90.00
_cell.angle_gamma   90.00
#
_symmetry.space_group_name_H-M   'P 1'
#
loop_
_entity.id
_entity.type
_entity.pdbx_description
1 polymer ?
#
loop_
_entity_poly.entity_id
_entity_poly.type
_entity_poly.pdbx_seq_one_letter_code
_entity_poly.pdbx_strand_id
1 'polypeptide(L)'
;MKRMRWIALLLAVVLLFTGCSKWDWNELLGEIGAQTVTPFSEMKYTRPDMDKMEQALQTCCENSKTETDAQVLVNQALEFYRLYNSFYTNYNLASIYYFRDMTDSQWEAEYSFCMENTSVAEAGLEELFSTLADCPLKEEMEKTEAFGPDFFDAYEGEVLWDETFTSLMNREAELKEQYYELCTQAQEEVYYSDAYFSTYGQQMAQVYVDLIALRQEVAQYLGYEDYPTFAYDYYHYRDYTPSQAQAYLTEIGRELAPLYRQVENQTLEGENQLCSQNDTFSYVEKASKKMGGAVQQAFILLRQAGLYDITYSDRKYDGSFEIYLTDYAAPFVFVNPSGTQYDKLTFAHEFGHFCQDYATGGNISGIDVAEVFSQGMEYLSLSYGGASPALQQLKMRDCLRIYIEQAAYALFEQQVYQLNEEELTVENVQALYEQIGRSFGFDSWDWDSRDFVLIGHFFTDPMYIVSYVVSNDAAFQLYQMEQAQAGSGLALLERELTTEKQYFLEFVQEAGLQSPFLPGRMASVRQTLEGILK
;
A
#
# COMPACT_ATOMS: atom_id res chain seq x y z
N MET A 1 -10.91 28.98 6.89
CA MET A 1 -11.48 27.64 6.62
C MET A 1 -11.90 27.50 5.15
N LYS A 2 -11.00 27.87 4.23
CA LYS A 2 -11.15 27.78 2.76
C LYS A 2 -9.75 27.77 2.10
N ARG A 3 -8.76 27.24 2.83
CA ARG A 3 -7.32 27.29 2.55
C ARG A 3 -6.73 25.99 3.09
N MET A 4 -6.79 24.97 2.25
CA MET A 4 -6.06 23.70 2.29
C MET A 4 -6.55 23.04 1.00
N ARG A 5 -5.98 23.52 -0.09
CA ARG A 5 -6.16 22.99 -1.43
C ARG A 5 -4.74 22.76 -1.89
N TRP A 6 -4.43 21.49 -2.12
CA TRP A 6 -3.14 21.00 -2.59
C TRP A 6 -2.06 21.10 -1.51
N ILE A 7 -2.00 20.10 -0.62
CA ILE A 7 -0.74 19.67 -0.03
C ILE A 7 -0.48 18.34 -0.72
N ALA A 8 0.49 18.35 -1.62
CA ALA A 8 0.89 17.19 -2.38
C ALA A 8 2.14 16.59 -1.77
N LEU A 9 2.18 15.27 -1.75
CA LEU A 9 3.33 14.41 -1.46
C LEU A 9 3.74 14.30 0.01
N LEU A 10 4.21 13.10 0.34
CA LEU A 10 4.97 12.69 1.54
C LEU A 10 4.15 12.16 2.73
N LEU A 11 3.76 10.88 2.63
CA LEU A 11 4.32 9.81 3.49
C LEU A 11 3.50 8.51 3.34
N ALA A 12 4.07 7.53 2.67
CA ALA A 12 3.86 6.11 2.95
C ALA A 12 5.17 5.41 2.59
N VAL A 13 5.86 4.91 3.62
CA VAL A 13 7.04 4.06 3.46
C VAL A 13 6.65 2.89 2.55
N VAL A 14 7.42 2.70 1.45
CA VAL A 14 7.38 1.64 0.41
C VAL A 14 6.73 1.97 -0.96
N LEU A 15 5.99 3.06 -1.18
CA LEU A 15 5.48 3.38 -2.54
C LEU A 15 5.88 4.78 -2.97
N LEU A 16 6.97 4.88 -3.74
CA LEU A 16 7.61 6.16 -4.05
C LEU A 16 7.42 6.63 -5.48
N PHE A 17 6.79 7.79 -5.52
CA PHE A 17 6.48 8.69 -6.61
C PHE A 17 7.49 8.71 -7.77
N THR A 18 6.99 8.52 -9.00
CA THR A 18 7.58 9.12 -10.20
C THR A 18 6.63 10.19 -10.74
N GLY A 19 7.10 11.44 -10.69
CA GLY A 19 6.31 12.63 -10.98
C GLY A 19 5.84 12.76 -12.43
N CYS A 20 4.69 13.43 -12.53
CA CYS A 20 4.04 13.96 -13.72
C CYS A 20 5.00 14.52 -14.77
N SER A 21 4.98 13.93 -15.97
CA SER A 21 5.05 14.68 -17.21
C SER A 21 4.20 13.95 -18.24
N LYS A 22 3.42 14.69 -19.04
CA LYS A 22 2.66 14.12 -20.16
C LYS A 22 3.64 13.61 -21.22
N TRP A 23 4.14 12.39 -21.04
CA TRP A 23 4.80 11.66 -22.11
C TRP A 23 3.73 11.02 -22.97
N ASP A 24 3.77 11.30 -24.28
CA ASP A 24 2.95 10.58 -25.24
C ASP A 24 3.52 9.17 -25.41
N TRP A 25 3.08 8.26 -24.54
CA TRP A 25 3.47 6.85 -24.56
C TRP A 25 3.10 6.14 -25.87
N ASN A 26 2.22 6.72 -26.71
CA ASN A 26 1.94 6.14 -28.04
C ASN A 26 3.12 6.30 -29.01
N GLU A 27 3.99 7.30 -28.80
CA GLU A 27 5.24 7.41 -29.56
C GLU A 27 6.34 6.46 -29.02
N LEU A 28 6.22 6.00 -27.77
CA LEU A 28 7.15 5.04 -27.13
C LEU A 28 6.74 3.57 -27.35
N LEU A 29 5.45 3.27 -27.46
CA LEU A 29 4.93 1.91 -27.71
C LEU A 29 4.82 1.58 -29.21
N GLY A 30 5.11 2.54 -30.09
CA GLY A 30 5.05 2.40 -31.55
C GLY A 30 6.11 1.49 -32.17
N GLU A 31 7.22 1.25 -31.47
CA GLU A 31 8.26 0.31 -31.90
C GLU A 31 8.85 -0.38 -30.68
N ILE A 32 8.42 -1.62 -30.39
CA ILE A 32 9.15 -2.55 -29.51
C ILE A 32 10.47 -2.92 -30.21
N GLY A 33 11.39 -1.96 -30.17
CA GLY A 33 12.72 -1.99 -30.74
C GLY A 33 13.71 -1.66 -29.64
N ALA A 34 14.04 -2.66 -28.83
CA ALA A 34 15.26 -2.72 -28.02
C ALA A 34 15.64 -1.45 -27.23
N GLN A 35 14.84 -1.07 -26.23
CA GLN A 35 15.45 -0.59 -24.99
C GLN A 35 15.97 -1.81 -24.23
N THR A 36 17.23 -1.77 -23.79
CA THR A 36 17.85 -2.83 -23.01
C THR A 36 17.20 -2.88 -21.64
N VAL A 37 16.29 -3.83 -21.47
CA VAL A 37 15.79 -4.25 -20.16
C VAL A 37 16.99 -4.73 -19.35
N THR A 38 17.30 -4.04 -18.24
CA THR A 38 18.38 -4.46 -17.33
C THR A 38 17.88 -5.65 -16.52
N PRO A 39 18.51 -6.84 -16.63
CA PRO A 39 18.14 -7.96 -15.76
C PRO A 39 18.39 -7.59 -14.30
N PHE A 40 17.53 -8.06 -13.38
CA PHE A 40 17.69 -7.82 -11.94
C PHE A 40 19.08 -8.21 -11.44
N SER A 41 19.65 -9.30 -11.98
CA SER A 41 21.02 -9.74 -11.66
C SER A 41 22.13 -8.75 -12.04
N GLU A 42 21.84 -7.77 -12.88
CA GLU A 42 22.77 -6.72 -13.32
C GLU A 42 22.49 -5.36 -12.65
N MET A 43 21.37 -5.22 -11.93
CA MET A 43 21.03 -4.02 -11.16
C MET A 43 21.97 -3.90 -9.96
N LYS A 44 22.56 -2.71 -9.78
CA LYS A 44 23.60 -2.47 -8.78
C LYS A 44 23.10 -1.55 -7.69
N TYR A 45 23.21 -2.04 -6.45
CA TYR A 45 23.15 -1.21 -5.27
C TYR A 45 24.41 -0.34 -5.17
N THR A 46 24.22 0.94 -4.87
CA THR A 46 25.23 1.91 -4.47
C THR A 46 24.69 2.65 -3.25
N ARG A 47 25.42 2.66 -2.13
CA ARG A 47 24.98 3.38 -0.93
C ARG A 47 24.69 4.86 -1.28
N PRO A 48 23.49 5.39 -0.93
CA PRO A 48 23.16 6.78 -1.21
C PRO A 48 24.14 7.78 -0.61
N ASP A 49 24.48 8.81 -1.37
CA ASP A 49 25.38 9.89 -0.96
C ASP A 49 24.57 11.09 -0.43
N MET A 50 24.32 11.08 0.89
CA MET A 50 23.51 12.09 1.56
C MET A 50 24.18 13.47 1.54
N ASP A 51 25.51 13.53 1.61
CA ASP A 51 26.26 14.80 1.51
C ASP A 51 26.07 15.44 0.13
N LYS A 52 26.09 14.62 -0.93
CA LYS A 52 25.83 15.11 -2.30
C LYS A 52 24.38 15.58 -2.45
N MET A 53 23.42 14.88 -1.86
CA MET A 53 22.02 15.28 -1.87
C MET A 53 21.82 16.63 -1.17
N GLU A 54 22.39 16.80 0.02
CA GLU A 54 22.36 18.07 0.77
C GLU A 54 23.01 19.21 -0.02
N GLN A 55 24.17 18.96 -0.66
CA GLN A 55 24.84 19.97 -1.49
C GLN A 55 23.97 20.40 -2.69
N ALA A 56 23.28 19.46 -3.34
CA ALA A 56 22.39 19.76 -4.45
C ALA A 56 21.19 20.61 -4.00
N LEU A 57 20.61 20.28 -2.84
CA LEU A 57 19.54 21.07 -2.20
C LEU A 57 20.00 22.49 -1.93
N GLN A 58 21.09 22.65 -1.16
CA GLN A 58 21.63 23.96 -0.77
C GLN A 58 21.95 24.81 -2.00
N THR A 59 22.58 24.21 -3.02
CA THR A 59 22.91 24.91 -4.27
C THR A 59 21.65 25.49 -4.94
N CYS A 60 20.59 24.70 -5.06
CA CYS A 60 19.36 25.15 -5.69
C CYS A 60 18.65 26.22 -4.84
N CYS A 61 18.52 25.98 -3.53
CA CYS A 61 17.88 26.90 -2.59
C CYS A 61 18.61 28.25 -2.49
N GLU A 62 19.95 28.27 -2.52
CA GLU A 62 20.73 29.51 -2.53
C GLU A 62 20.58 30.28 -3.85
N ASN A 63 20.66 29.58 -4.98
CA ASN A 63 20.54 30.19 -6.29
C ASN A 63 19.12 30.72 -6.55
N SER A 64 18.08 30.10 -5.99
CA SER A 64 16.69 30.59 -6.09
C SER A 64 16.51 32.06 -5.69
N LYS A 65 17.42 32.59 -4.85
CA LYS A 65 17.42 33.96 -4.33
C LYS A 65 18.06 34.98 -5.28
N THR A 66 18.90 34.54 -6.21
CA THR A 66 19.75 35.44 -7.01
C THR A 66 19.80 35.14 -8.51
N GLU A 67 19.46 33.92 -8.92
CA GLU A 67 19.45 33.50 -10.31
C GLU A 67 18.38 34.25 -11.11
N THR A 68 18.65 34.44 -12.39
CA THR A 68 17.81 35.16 -13.36
C THR A 68 17.40 34.29 -14.54
N ASP A 69 17.98 33.09 -14.69
CA ASP A 69 17.60 32.09 -15.69
C ASP A 69 16.87 30.91 -15.03
N ALA A 70 15.56 30.82 -15.27
CA ALA A 70 14.71 29.76 -14.73
C ALA A 70 15.19 28.35 -15.12
N GLN A 71 15.83 28.19 -16.29
CA GLN A 71 16.32 26.88 -16.73
C GLN A 71 17.49 26.38 -15.87
N VAL A 72 18.29 27.28 -15.28
CA VAL A 72 19.35 26.91 -14.35
C VAL A 72 18.75 26.29 -13.08
N LEU A 73 17.71 26.92 -12.50
CA LEU A 73 17.02 26.39 -11.33
C LEU A 73 16.31 25.07 -11.62
N VAL A 74 15.64 24.96 -12.78
CA VAL A 74 15.03 23.70 -13.23
C VAL A 74 16.06 22.58 -13.30
N ASN A 75 17.24 22.83 -13.89
CA ASN A 75 18.28 21.81 -13.99
C ASN A 75 18.86 21.41 -12.62
N GLN A 76 18.97 22.35 -11.68
CA GLN A 76 19.44 22.09 -10.31
C GLN A 76 18.40 21.29 -9.51
N ALA A 77 17.13 21.65 -9.62
CA ALA A 77 16.02 20.92 -9.01
C ALA A 77 15.95 19.48 -9.55
N LEU A 78 16.10 19.31 -10.87
CA LEU A 78 16.14 17.98 -11.49
C LEU A 78 17.36 17.15 -11.06
N GLU A 79 18.51 17.77 -10.74
CA GLU A 79 19.66 17.04 -10.19
C GLU A 79 19.37 16.53 -8.78
N PHE A 80 18.78 17.36 -7.91
CA PHE A 80 18.32 16.91 -6.60
C PHE A 80 17.30 15.77 -6.76
N TYR A 81 16.32 15.94 -7.64
CA TYR A 81 15.29 14.93 -7.89
C TYR A 81 15.85 13.60 -8.41
N ARG A 82 16.91 13.62 -9.23
CA ARG A 82 17.64 12.39 -9.61
C ARG A 82 18.30 11.70 -8.42
N LEU A 83 18.92 12.47 -7.52
CA LEU A 83 19.52 11.90 -6.31
C LEU A 83 18.45 11.31 -5.38
N TYR A 84 17.30 11.97 -5.27
CA TYR A 84 16.13 11.48 -4.54
C TYR A 84 15.62 10.14 -5.11
N ASN A 85 15.40 10.06 -6.43
CA ASN A 85 15.00 8.82 -7.08
C ASN A 85 16.03 7.69 -6.95
N SER A 86 17.32 8.03 -7.03
CA SER A 86 18.38 7.06 -6.87
C SER A 86 18.50 6.58 -5.42
N PHE A 87 18.27 7.46 -4.44
CA PHE A 87 18.18 7.08 -3.03
C PHE A 87 17.11 6.00 -2.84
N TYR A 88 15.90 6.20 -3.35
CA TYR A 88 14.82 5.24 -3.20
C TYR A 88 14.98 3.97 -4.04
N THR A 89 15.60 4.06 -5.22
CA THR A 89 16.00 2.85 -5.96
C THR A 89 16.97 2.01 -5.12
N ASN A 90 17.95 2.64 -4.47
CA ASN A 90 18.92 1.92 -3.66
C ASN A 90 18.33 1.43 -2.33
N TYR A 91 17.39 2.17 -1.73
CA TYR A 91 16.60 1.68 -0.60
C TYR A 91 15.80 0.42 -0.97
N ASN A 92 15.12 0.44 -2.11
CA ASN A 92 14.35 -0.69 -2.63
C ASN A 92 15.25 -1.89 -2.98
N LEU A 93 16.44 -1.66 -3.53
CA LEU A 93 17.42 -2.73 -3.71
C LEU A 93 17.88 -3.31 -2.36
N ALA A 94 18.23 -2.45 -1.39
CA ALA A 94 18.64 -2.88 -0.07
C ALA A 94 17.53 -3.67 0.65
N SER A 95 16.27 -3.25 0.55
CA SER A 95 15.13 -3.98 1.12
C SER A 95 14.93 -5.33 0.44
N ILE A 96 14.99 -5.44 -0.91
CA ILE A 96 14.92 -6.73 -1.60
C ILE A 96 16.02 -7.68 -1.11
N TYR A 97 17.26 -7.20 -1.02
CA TYR A 97 18.37 -8.06 -0.60
C TYR A 97 18.28 -8.46 0.87
N TYR A 98 17.93 -7.54 1.77
CA TYR A 98 17.75 -7.83 3.18
C TYR A 98 16.56 -8.77 3.42
N PHE A 99 15.41 -8.50 2.80
CA PHE A 99 14.21 -9.30 2.99
C PHE A 99 14.33 -10.71 2.40
N ARG A 100 15.23 -10.95 1.44
CA ARG A 100 15.56 -12.31 0.97
C ARG A 100 16.20 -13.19 2.04
N ASP A 101 17.01 -12.60 2.92
CA ASP A 101 17.65 -13.27 4.06
C ASP A 101 17.86 -12.24 5.18
N MET A 102 16.91 -12.15 6.10
CA MET A 102 16.95 -11.20 7.21
C MET A 102 18.07 -11.51 8.24
N THR A 103 18.84 -12.59 8.03
CA THR A 103 20.03 -12.90 8.83
C THR A 103 21.31 -12.29 8.24
N ASP A 104 21.25 -11.65 7.07
CA ASP A 104 22.37 -10.97 6.44
C ASP A 104 22.61 -9.58 7.07
N SER A 105 23.56 -9.52 8.00
CA SER A 105 23.90 -8.28 8.70
C SER A 105 24.54 -7.20 7.83
N GLN A 106 25.04 -7.55 6.64
CA GLN A 106 25.52 -6.55 5.69
C GLN A 106 24.33 -5.82 5.07
N TRP A 107 23.33 -6.55 4.58
CA TRP A 107 22.15 -5.95 3.98
C TRP A 107 21.24 -5.28 5.00
N GLU A 108 21.16 -5.81 6.23
CA GLU A 108 20.53 -5.13 7.37
C GLU A 108 21.09 -3.72 7.55
N ALA A 109 22.42 -3.58 7.58
CA ALA A 109 23.07 -2.28 7.77
C ALA A 109 22.82 -1.30 6.60
N GLU A 110 22.73 -1.79 5.35
CA GLU A 110 22.39 -0.95 4.20
C GLU A 110 20.91 -0.52 4.22
N TYR A 111 20.01 -1.44 4.56
CA TYR A 111 18.59 -1.17 4.72
C TYR A 111 18.34 -0.15 5.82
N SER A 112 18.92 -0.33 7.01
CA SER A 112 18.78 0.58 8.14
C SER A 112 19.35 1.96 7.83
N PHE A 113 20.51 2.04 7.17
CA PHE A 113 21.07 3.32 6.71
C PHE A 113 20.08 4.07 5.82
N CYS A 114 19.46 3.41 4.85
CA CYS A 114 18.49 4.06 3.98
C CYS A 114 17.24 4.46 4.76
N MET A 115 16.69 3.56 5.58
CA MET A 115 15.50 3.80 6.39
C MET A 115 15.67 5.03 7.31
N GLU A 116 16.80 5.13 8.03
CA GLU A 116 17.13 6.25 8.93
C GLU A 116 17.24 7.60 8.19
N ASN A 117 17.53 7.59 6.89
CA ASN A 117 17.72 8.79 6.07
C ASN A 117 16.48 9.16 5.23
N THR A 118 15.38 8.40 5.32
CA THR A 118 14.14 8.70 4.58
C THR A 118 13.60 10.08 4.93
N SER A 119 13.45 10.41 6.22
CA SER A 119 12.96 11.73 6.67
C SER A 119 13.83 12.89 6.18
N VAL A 120 15.15 12.67 6.03
CA VAL A 120 16.07 13.68 5.49
C VAL A 120 15.84 13.89 3.99
N ALA A 121 15.69 12.81 3.23
CA ALA A 121 15.40 12.87 1.79
C ALA A 121 14.04 13.55 1.52
N GLU A 122 13.02 13.21 2.31
CA GLU A 122 11.67 13.77 2.21
C GLU A 122 11.61 15.24 2.59
N ALA A 123 12.21 15.62 3.73
CA ALA A 123 12.31 17.01 4.15
C ALA A 123 13.08 17.86 3.12
N GLY A 124 14.15 17.31 2.54
CA GLY A 124 14.91 18.00 1.49
C GLY A 124 14.10 18.24 0.22
N LEU A 125 13.24 17.30 -0.19
CA LEU A 125 12.36 17.47 -1.35
C LEU A 125 11.32 18.58 -1.09
N GLU A 126 10.70 18.56 0.08
CA GLU A 126 9.73 19.58 0.50
C GLU A 126 10.37 20.96 0.58
N GLU A 127 11.56 21.07 1.20
CA GLU A 127 12.31 22.32 1.29
C GLU A 127 12.65 22.87 -0.10
N LEU A 128 13.11 22.00 -1.01
CA LEU A 128 13.44 22.38 -2.38
C LEU A 128 12.24 23.02 -3.08
N PHE A 129 11.11 22.32 -3.13
CA PHE A 129 9.96 22.80 -3.88
C PHE A 129 9.23 23.95 -3.21
N SER A 130 9.18 24.00 -1.88
CA SER A 130 8.68 25.16 -1.14
C SER A 130 9.53 26.41 -1.39
N THR A 131 10.86 26.26 -1.40
CA THR A 131 11.77 27.38 -1.71
C THR A 131 11.60 27.86 -3.15
N LEU A 132 11.38 26.94 -4.10
CA LEU A 132 11.14 27.29 -5.50
C LEU A 132 9.74 27.88 -5.73
N ALA A 133 8.75 27.53 -4.92
CA ALA A 133 7.42 28.14 -4.94
C ALA A 133 7.49 29.64 -4.57
N ASP A 134 8.35 30.00 -3.62
CA ASP A 134 8.62 31.39 -3.23
C ASP A 134 9.58 32.15 -4.18
N CYS A 135 10.14 31.47 -5.19
CA CYS A 135 11.12 32.06 -6.11
C CYS A 135 10.45 33.02 -7.11
N PRO A 136 11.04 34.20 -7.41
CA PRO A 136 10.53 35.10 -8.45
C PRO A 136 10.39 34.49 -9.85
N LEU A 137 11.11 33.39 -10.12
CA LEU A 137 11.08 32.68 -11.40
C LEU A 137 10.04 31.54 -11.42
N LYS A 138 9.18 31.38 -10.39
CA LYS A 138 8.12 30.34 -10.30
C LYS A 138 7.36 30.18 -11.61
N GLU A 139 6.72 31.26 -12.09
CA GLU A 139 5.88 31.22 -13.31
C GLU A 139 6.68 30.88 -14.58
N GLU A 140 7.99 31.01 -14.58
CA GLU A 140 8.86 30.67 -15.71
C GLU A 140 9.28 29.19 -15.64
N MET A 141 9.51 28.68 -14.43
CA MET A 141 9.75 27.25 -14.19
C MET A 141 8.51 26.40 -14.52
N GLU A 142 7.31 26.85 -14.18
CA GLU A 142 6.04 26.16 -14.50
C GLU A 142 5.73 26.10 -16.00
N LYS A 143 6.34 26.97 -16.81
CA LYS A 143 6.22 26.91 -18.28
C LYS A 143 7.12 25.82 -18.89
N THR A 144 8.03 25.24 -18.11
CA THR A 144 8.88 24.15 -18.58
C THR A 144 8.14 22.82 -18.55
N GLU A 145 8.57 21.89 -19.38
CA GLU A 145 8.04 20.51 -19.40
C GLU A 145 8.33 19.74 -18.11
N ALA A 146 9.27 20.22 -17.28
CA ALA A 146 9.68 19.56 -16.06
C ALA A 146 8.66 19.70 -14.92
N PHE A 147 7.98 20.84 -14.82
CA PHE A 147 7.02 21.12 -13.75
C PHE A 147 5.59 21.20 -14.27
N GLY A 148 5.38 21.91 -15.38
CA GLY A 148 4.04 22.18 -15.88
C GLY A 148 3.27 23.22 -15.03
N PRO A 149 2.06 23.58 -15.48
CA PRO A 149 1.26 24.63 -14.85
C PRO A 149 0.82 24.24 -13.44
N ASP A 150 0.80 25.22 -12.54
CA ASP A 150 0.31 25.12 -11.16
C ASP A 150 1.08 24.10 -10.28
N PHE A 151 2.25 23.62 -10.73
CA PHE A 151 3.05 22.63 -9.99
C PHE A 151 3.39 23.10 -8.57
N PHE A 152 3.80 24.36 -8.43
CA PHE A 152 4.25 24.88 -7.14
C PHE A 152 3.10 25.28 -6.22
N ASP A 153 1.85 25.29 -6.69
CA ASP A 153 0.70 25.62 -5.85
C ASP A 153 0.56 24.66 -4.65
N ALA A 154 1.04 23.42 -4.81
CA ALA A 154 1.06 22.43 -3.73
C ALA A 154 2.11 22.69 -2.64
N TYR A 155 3.07 23.57 -2.92
CA TYR A 155 4.20 23.90 -2.06
C TYR A 155 4.15 25.37 -1.56
N GLU A 156 3.07 26.09 -1.86
CA GLU A 156 2.83 27.43 -1.32
C GLU A 156 2.20 27.34 0.09
N GLY A 157 2.86 27.91 1.11
CA GLY A 157 2.24 28.03 2.43
C GLY A 157 3.20 27.87 3.62
N GLU A 158 2.64 27.50 4.77
CA GLU A 158 3.44 27.12 5.93
C GLU A 158 4.04 25.73 5.69
N VAL A 159 5.36 25.62 5.85
CA VAL A 159 6.10 24.36 5.78
C VAL A 159 5.62 23.46 6.92
N LEU A 160 5.19 22.24 6.59
CA LEU A 160 4.68 21.27 7.55
C LEU A 160 5.75 20.81 8.55
N TRP A 161 6.99 20.70 8.09
CA TRP A 161 8.13 20.16 8.84
C TRP A 161 8.82 21.21 9.71
N ASP A 162 8.13 21.70 10.74
CA ASP A 162 8.77 22.51 11.79
C ASP A 162 9.42 21.64 12.89
N GLU A 163 10.11 22.28 13.85
CA GLU A 163 10.77 21.56 14.96
C GLU A 163 9.77 20.74 15.81
N THR A 164 8.53 21.22 15.95
CA THR A 164 7.49 20.55 16.76
C THR A 164 6.96 19.32 16.05
N PHE A 165 6.57 19.45 14.78
CA PHE A 165 6.09 18.34 13.96
C PHE A 165 7.17 17.26 13.82
N THR A 166 8.41 17.66 13.55
CA THR A 166 9.56 16.74 13.47
C THR A 166 9.74 15.97 14.78
N SER A 167 9.64 16.65 15.94
CA SER A 167 9.72 15.97 17.24
C SER A 167 8.57 14.99 17.49
N LEU A 168 7.36 15.27 17.00
CA LEU A 168 6.22 14.37 17.12
C LEU A 168 6.42 13.12 16.25
N MET A 169 6.86 13.29 15.00
CA MET A 169 7.14 12.18 14.08
C MET A 169 8.27 11.29 14.59
N ASN A 170 9.31 11.86 15.19
CA ASN A 170 10.40 11.09 15.81
C ASN A 170 9.89 10.24 17.00
N ARG A 171 9.03 10.80 17.87
CA ARG A 171 8.39 10.04 18.95
C ARG A 171 7.52 8.90 18.42
N GLU A 172 6.86 9.10 17.28
CA GLU A 172 6.05 8.04 16.65
C GLU A 172 6.95 6.92 16.11
N ALA A 173 8.06 7.28 15.46
CA ALA A 173 9.06 6.32 15.00
C ALA A 173 9.65 5.49 16.14
N GLU A 174 10.00 6.13 17.28
CA GLU A 174 10.50 5.44 18.48
C GLU A 174 9.49 4.42 19.04
N LEU A 175 8.19 4.75 19.04
CA LEU A 175 7.14 3.83 19.48
C LEU A 175 6.94 2.67 18.49
N LYS A 176 7.02 2.92 17.19
CA LYS A 176 6.99 1.86 16.15
C LYS A 176 8.18 0.91 16.29
N GLU A 177 9.38 1.44 16.54
CA GLU A 177 10.58 0.64 16.79
C GLU A 177 10.41 -0.24 18.05
N GLN A 178 9.91 0.33 19.15
CA GLN A 178 9.60 -0.43 20.37
C GLN A 178 8.62 -1.59 20.10
N TYR A 179 7.61 -1.38 19.28
CA TYR A 179 6.69 -2.46 18.86
C TYR A 179 7.44 -3.59 18.14
N TYR A 180 8.28 -3.27 17.15
CA TYR A 180 9.05 -4.27 16.41
C TYR A 180 10.08 -5.00 17.27
N GLU A 181 10.74 -4.30 18.20
CA GLU A 181 11.63 -4.93 19.18
C GLU A 181 10.85 -5.95 20.04
N LEU A 182 9.66 -5.60 20.51
CA LEU A 182 8.80 -6.52 21.25
C LEU A 182 8.38 -7.72 20.40
N CYS A 183 8.02 -7.52 19.13
CA CYS A 183 7.71 -8.61 18.21
C CYS A 183 8.89 -9.58 18.07
N THR A 184 10.10 -9.04 17.91
CA THR A 184 11.33 -9.82 17.77
C THR A 184 11.64 -10.61 19.04
N GLN A 185 11.58 -9.96 20.20
CA GLN A 185 11.80 -10.62 21.50
C GLN A 185 10.79 -11.74 21.76
N ALA A 186 9.55 -11.55 21.30
CA ALA A 186 8.48 -12.53 21.49
C ALA A 186 8.58 -13.76 20.57
N GLN A 187 9.49 -13.77 19.57
CA GLN A 187 9.70 -14.93 18.67
C GLN A 187 10.24 -16.17 19.39
N GLU A 188 10.91 -16.00 20.55
CA GLU A 188 11.41 -17.13 21.34
C GLU A 188 10.32 -17.80 22.19
N GLU A 189 9.16 -17.16 22.34
CA GLU A 189 8.01 -17.68 23.08
C GLU A 189 7.09 -18.53 22.21
N VAL A 190 6.31 -19.40 22.85
CA VAL A 190 5.26 -20.15 22.14
C VAL A 190 4.18 -19.16 21.71
N TYR A 191 4.06 -18.95 20.39
CA TYR A 191 3.05 -18.09 19.77
C TYR A 191 1.64 -18.46 20.25
N TYR A 192 0.80 -17.44 20.50
CA TYR A 192 -0.54 -17.57 21.10
C TYR A 192 -0.63 -18.18 22.52
N SER A 193 0.48 -18.34 23.25
CA SER A 193 0.40 -18.78 24.64
C SER A 193 -0.06 -17.67 25.59
N ASP A 194 -0.65 -18.05 26.73
CA ASP A 194 -0.94 -17.07 27.78
C ASP A 194 0.32 -16.35 28.27
N ALA A 195 1.47 -17.03 28.27
CA ALA A 195 2.76 -16.44 28.63
C ALA A 195 3.15 -15.33 27.64
N TYR A 196 3.01 -15.59 26.33
CA TYR A 196 3.24 -14.61 25.26
C TYR A 196 2.43 -13.34 25.51
N PHE A 197 1.11 -13.46 25.68
CA PHE A 197 0.25 -12.29 25.84
C PHE A 197 0.43 -11.58 27.18
N SER A 198 0.61 -12.33 28.27
CA SER A 198 0.75 -11.74 29.61
C SER A 198 2.03 -10.91 29.81
N THR A 199 3.05 -11.10 28.96
CA THR A 199 4.31 -10.36 29.04
C THR A 199 4.49 -9.42 27.86
N TYR A 200 4.54 -9.95 26.65
CA TYR A 200 4.82 -9.16 25.44
C TYR A 200 3.55 -8.50 24.92
N GLY A 201 2.44 -9.22 24.85
CA GLY A 201 1.16 -8.67 24.41
C GLY A 201 0.71 -7.46 25.24
N GLN A 202 0.89 -7.49 26.57
CA GLN A 202 0.55 -6.34 27.42
C GLN A 202 1.43 -5.10 27.12
N GLN A 203 2.73 -5.29 26.84
CA GLN A 203 3.62 -4.19 26.49
C GLN A 203 3.29 -3.64 25.09
N MET A 204 3.02 -4.51 24.12
CA MET A 204 2.57 -4.10 22.78
C MET A 204 1.25 -3.32 22.87
N ALA A 205 0.29 -3.78 23.68
CA ALA A 205 -0.95 -3.06 23.90
C ALA A 205 -0.73 -1.66 24.49
N GLN A 206 0.23 -1.51 25.40
CA GLN A 206 0.59 -0.20 25.95
C GLN A 206 1.21 0.70 24.88
N VAL A 207 2.11 0.19 24.04
CA VAL A 207 2.66 0.92 22.90
C VAL A 207 1.54 1.42 21.97
N TYR A 208 0.50 0.60 21.74
CA TYR A 208 -0.63 1.02 20.91
C TYR A 208 -1.43 2.18 21.52
N VAL A 209 -1.69 2.12 22.83
CA VAL A 209 -2.32 3.21 23.58
C VAL A 209 -1.50 4.50 23.48
N ASP A 210 -0.19 4.40 23.65
CA ASP A 210 0.72 5.55 23.57
C ASP A 210 0.78 6.13 22.15
N LEU A 211 0.75 5.27 21.12
CA LEU A 211 0.65 5.68 19.72
C LEU A 211 -0.67 6.42 19.43
N ILE A 212 -1.81 5.93 19.92
CA ILE A 212 -3.11 6.59 19.73
C ILE A 212 -3.08 7.99 20.36
N ALA A 213 -2.58 8.10 21.59
CA ALA A 213 -2.45 9.39 22.28
C ALA A 213 -1.56 10.37 21.51
N LEU A 214 -0.35 9.93 21.11
CA LEU A 214 0.58 10.75 20.33
C LEU A 214 -0.02 11.20 18.98
N ARG A 215 -0.71 10.29 18.30
CA ARG A 215 -1.35 10.60 17.01
C ARG A 215 -2.49 11.60 17.16
N GLN A 216 -3.23 11.58 18.26
CA GLN A 216 -4.17 12.65 18.58
C GLN A 216 -3.47 14.00 18.84
N GLU A 217 -2.29 14.01 19.49
CA GLU A 217 -1.46 15.23 19.60
C GLU A 217 -1.06 15.76 18.21
N VAL A 218 -0.65 14.89 17.30
CA VAL A 218 -0.30 15.24 15.90
C VAL A 218 -1.48 15.88 15.18
N ALA A 219 -2.66 15.24 15.22
CA ALA A 219 -3.85 15.77 14.55
C ALA A 219 -4.25 17.15 15.09
N GLN A 220 -4.22 17.32 16.42
CA GLN A 220 -4.53 18.60 17.06
C GLN A 220 -3.52 19.70 16.72
N TYR A 221 -2.22 19.37 16.69
CA TYR A 221 -1.16 20.29 16.31
C TYR A 221 -1.36 20.80 14.88
N LEU A 222 -1.77 19.91 13.96
CA LEU A 222 -2.09 20.24 12.57
C LEU A 222 -3.50 20.84 12.36
N GLY A 223 -4.26 21.04 13.44
CA GLY A 223 -5.58 21.70 13.40
C GLY A 223 -6.74 20.82 12.94
N TYR A 224 -6.57 19.50 12.93
CA TYR A 224 -7.64 18.53 12.67
C TYR A 224 -8.46 18.25 13.95
N GLU A 225 -9.73 17.89 13.76
CA GLU A 225 -10.65 17.55 14.86
C GLU A 225 -10.28 16.21 15.51
N ASP A 226 -9.85 15.25 14.71
CA ASP A 226 -9.43 13.92 15.14
C ASP A 226 -8.39 13.32 14.18
N TYR A 227 -7.66 12.32 14.67
CA TYR A 227 -6.65 11.62 13.88
C TYR A 227 -7.21 10.85 12.66
N PRO A 228 -8.36 10.14 12.71
CA PRO A 228 -8.92 9.51 11.52
C PRO A 228 -9.13 10.47 10.35
N THR A 229 -9.64 11.68 10.61
CA THR A 229 -9.83 12.72 9.58
C THR A 229 -8.49 13.19 9.03
N PHE A 230 -7.51 13.45 9.90
CA PHE A 230 -6.15 13.79 9.48
C PHE A 230 -5.55 12.70 8.59
N ALA A 231 -5.59 11.43 9.02
CA ALA A 231 -4.98 10.35 8.27
C ALA A 231 -5.66 10.13 6.91
N TYR A 232 -7.00 10.26 6.84
CA TYR A 232 -7.73 10.13 5.59
C TYR A 232 -7.38 11.24 4.60
N ASP A 233 -7.20 12.47 5.06
CA ASP A 233 -6.86 13.63 4.23
C ASP A 233 -5.38 13.60 3.81
N TYR A 234 -4.48 13.45 4.80
CA TYR A 234 -3.05 13.65 4.64
C TYR A 234 -2.31 12.41 4.12
N TYR A 235 -2.53 11.22 4.71
CA TYR A 235 -1.79 10.02 4.31
C TYR A 235 -2.46 9.29 3.15
N HIS A 236 -3.79 9.23 3.15
CA HIS A 236 -4.54 8.34 2.25
C HIS A 236 -5.29 9.07 1.13
N TYR A 237 -5.39 10.41 1.17
CA TYR A 237 -6.05 11.25 0.17
C TYR A 237 -7.47 10.79 -0.21
N ARG A 238 -8.27 10.38 0.78
CA ARG A 238 -9.58 9.76 0.53
C ARG A 238 -10.65 10.78 0.21
N ASP A 239 -11.41 10.50 -0.84
CA ASP A 239 -12.61 11.27 -1.24
C ASP A 239 -13.90 10.81 -0.54
N TYR A 240 -13.75 10.06 0.55
CA TYR A 240 -14.82 9.66 1.46
C TYR A 240 -14.41 9.90 2.92
N THR A 241 -15.41 10.18 3.75
CA THR A 241 -15.20 10.52 5.17
C THR A 241 -15.08 9.28 6.07
N PRO A 242 -14.42 9.39 7.24
CA PRO A 242 -14.44 8.34 8.25
C PRO A 242 -15.87 7.88 8.60
N SER A 243 -16.84 8.80 8.70
CA SER A 243 -18.24 8.44 8.97
C SER A 243 -18.90 7.62 7.85
N GLN A 244 -18.60 7.89 6.58
CA GLN A 244 -19.09 7.06 5.47
C GLN A 244 -18.49 5.65 5.54
N ALA A 245 -17.19 5.55 5.81
CA ALA A 245 -16.52 4.28 6.02
C ALA A 245 -17.13 3.52 7.22
N GLN A 246 -17.34 4.16 8.37
CA GLN A 246 -17.94 3.53 9.54
C GLN A 246 -19.32 2.93 9.25
N ALA A 247 -20.16 3.66 8.51
CA ALA A 247 -21.50 3.19 8.12
C ALA A 247 -21.42 1.95 7.21
N TYR A 248 -20.49 1.94 6.25
CA TYR A 248 -20.23 0.83 5.36
C TYR A 248 -19.71 -0.41 6.09
N LEU A 249 -18.69 -0.24 6.92
CA LEU A 249 -18.09 -1.32 7.73
C LEU A 249 -19.16 -1.95 8.64
N THR A 250 -20.01 -1.12 9.27
CA THR A 250 -21.13 -1.59 10.09
C THR A 250 -22.15 -2.38 9.26
N GLU A 251 -22.48 -1.94 8.04
CA GLU A 251 -23.37 -2.68 7.14
C GLU A 251 -22.78 -4.04 6.75
N ILE A 252 -21.48 -4.11 6.47
CA ILE A 252 -20.78 -5.38 6.20
C ILE A 252 -20.97 -6.37 7.37
N GLY A 253 -20.66 -5.95 8.60
CA GLY A 253 -20.82 -6.80 9.77
C GLY A 253 -22.26 -7.30 9.93
N ARG A 254 -23.26 -6.45 9.62
CA ARG A 254 -24.67 -6.86 9.66
C ARG A 254 -25.04 -7.86 8.56
N GLU A 255 -24.63 -7.62 7.32
CA GLU A 255 -25.09 -8.40 6.16
C GLU A 255 -24.32 -9.71 5.97
N LEU A 256 -23.01 -9.72 6.25
CA LEU A 256 -22.10 -10.82 5.89
C LEU A 256 -21.70 -11.71 7.07
N ALA A 257 -21.73 -11.21 8.32
CA ALA A 257 -21.34 -12.02 9.48
C ALA A 257 -22.19 -13.30 9.67
N PRO A 258 -23.49 -13.35 9.31
CA PRO A 258 -24.24 -14.61 9.34
C PRO A 258 -23.69 -15.68 8.39
N LEU A 259 -23.21 -15.28 7.20
CA LEU A 259 -22.57 -16.20 6.25
C LEU A 259 -21.22 -16.66 6.78
N TYR A 260 -20.41 -15.72 7.28
CA TYR A 260 -19.10 -16.00 7.86
C TYR A 260 -19.16 -17.07 8.95
N ARG A 261 -20.04 -16.89 9.95
CA ARG A 261 -20.24 -17.88 11.03
C ARG A 261 -20.65 -19.26 10.53
N GLN A 262 -21.28 -19.36 9.35
CA GLN A 262 -21.67 -20.65 8.78
C GLN A 262 -20.50 -21.37 8.13
N VAL A 263 -19.58 -20.65 7.47
CA VAL A 263 -18.59 -21.22 6.56
C VAL A 263 -17.17 -21.22 7.10
N GLU A 264 -16.82 -20.33 8.03
CA GLU A 264 -15.43 -20.11 8.45
C GLU A 264 -14.79 -21.35 9.07
N ASN A 265 -15.51 -22.04 9.96
CA ASN A 265 -15.04 -23.29 10.58
C ASN A 265 -15.06 -24.51 9.65
N GLN A 266 -15.53 -24.37 8.42
CA GLN A 266 -15.57 -25.48 7.49
C GLN A 266 -14.19 -25.66 6.86
N THR A 267 -13.63 -26.87 6.97
CA THR A 267 -12.43 -27.23 6.22
C THR A 267 -12.74 -27.21 4.73
N LEU A 268 -12.04 -26.36 3.97
CA LEU A 268 -12.18 -26.36 2.52
C LEU A 268 -11.30 -27.42 1.88
N GLU A 269 -11.83 -28.08 0.86
CA GLU A 269 -11.03 -28.95 0.00
C GLU A 269 -9.94 -28.12 -0.67
N GLY A 270 -8.69 -28.56 -0.56
CA GLY A 270 -7.55 -27.90 -1.21
C GLY A 270 -6.87 -26.78 -0.42
N GLU A 271 -7.37 -26.41 0.76
CA GLU A 271 -6.77 -25.40 1.64
C GLU A 271 -5.30 -25.69 1.96
N ASN A 272 -5.00 -26.93 2.34
CA ASN A 272 -3.64 -27.40 2.61
C ASN A 272 -3.01 -28.14 1.41
N GLN A 273 -3.57 -27.97 0.21
CA GLN A 273 -3.00 -28.60 -0.97
C GLN A 273 -1.69 -27.90 -1.32
N LEU A 274 -0.61 -28.67 -1.31
CA LEU A 274 0.72 -28.19 -1.66
C LEU A 274 0.75 -27.63 -3.08
N CYS A 275 1.46 -26.52 -3.23
CA CYS A 275 1.73 -25.88 -4.51
C CYS A 275 3.23 -25.64 -4.63
N SER A 276 3.84 -26.10 -5.73
CA SER A 276 5.24 -25.79 -5.97
C SER A 276 5.39 -24.38 -6.53
N GLN A 277 6.58 -23.79 -6.35
CA GLN A 277 6.95 -22.53 -7.02
C GLN A 277 6.67 -22.57 -8.53
N ASN A 278 6.95 -23.69 -9.19
CA ASN A 278 6.71 -23.86 -10.62
C ASN A 278 5.22 -23.87 -10.97
N ASP A 279 4.38 -24.48 -10.13
CA ASP A 279 2.93 -24.49 -10.32
C ASP A 279 2.34 -23.08 -10.12
N THR A 280 2.81 -22.36 -9.10
CA THR A 280 2.47 -20.95 -8.84
C THR A 280 2.82 -20.06 -10.03
N PHE A 281 4.07 -20.14 -10.50
CA PHE A 281 4.54 -19.35 -11.64
C PHE A 281 3.80 -19.69 -12.93
N SER A 282 3.58 -20.98 -13.20
CA SER A 282 2.88 -21.45 -14.40
C SER A 282 1.40 -21.05 -14.41
N TYR A 283 0.78 -20.96 -13.24
CA TYR A 283 -0.61 -20.50 -13.11
C TYR A 283 -0.76 -19.05 -13.57
N VAL A 284 0.09 -18.15 -13.05
CA VAL A 284 0.06 -16.73 -13.42
C VAL A 284 0.53 -16.51 -14.85
N GLU A 285 1.54 -17.24 -15.35
CA GLU A 285 1.91 -17.22 -16.78
C GLU A 285 0.72 -17.58 -17.67
N LYS A 286 0.01 -18.66 -17.32
CA LYS A 286 -1.11 -19.12 -18.12
C LYS A 286 -2.26 -18.11 -18.09
N ALA A 287 -2.51 -17.48 -16.94
CA ALA A 287 -3.47 -16.39 -16.81
C ALA A 287 -3.08 -15.22 -17.72
N SER A 288 -1.87 -14.69 -17.59
CA SER A 288 -1.38 -13.54 -18.36
C SER A 288 -1.41 -13.81 -19.86
N LYS A 289 -0.99 -15.01 -20.30
CA LYS A 289 -1.05 -15.41 -21.72
C LYS A 289 -2.46 -15.44 -22.28
N LYS A 290 -3.46 -15.86 -21.48
CA LYS A 290 -4.85 -15.87 -21.95
C LYS A 290 -5.50 -14.50 -21.90
N MET A 291 -5.11 -13.65 -20.95
CA MET A 291 -5.55 -12.26 -20.89
C MET A 291 -5.03 -11.47 -22.09
N GLY A 292 -3.75 -11.67 -22.45
CA GLY A 292 -3.14 -10.97 -23.58
C GLY A 292 -2.76 -9.53 -23.21
N GLY A 293 -2.68 -8.65 -24.22
CA GLY A 293 -2.50 -7.21 -24.02
C GLY A 293 -1.29 -6.81 -23.17
N ALA A 294 -1.45 -5.71 -22.42
CA ALA A 294 -0.44 -5.19 -21.51
C ALA A 294 -0.11 -6.19 -20.39
N VAL A 295 -1.08 -6.98 -19.92
CA VAL A 295 -0.87 -8.01 -18.88
C VAL A 295 0.12 -9.08 -19.36
N GLN A 296 -0.01 -9.56 -20.59
CA GLN A 296 0.95 -10.53 -21.14
C GLN A 296 2.34 -9.90 -21.32
N GLN A 297 2.41 -8.64 -21.75
CA GLN A 297 3.67 -7.93 -21.94
C GLN A 297 4.41 -7.71 -20.61
N ALA A 298 3.68 -7.32 -19.56
CA ALA A 298 4.19 -7.22 -18.19
C ALA A 298 4.79 -8.56 -17.73
N PHE A 299 4.09 -9.67 -17.93
CA PHE A 299 4.60 -10.99 -17.56
C PHE A 299 5.88 -11.37 -18.34
N ILE A 300 5.96 -11.02 -19.62
CA ILE A 300 7.16 -11.26 -20.45
C ILE A 300 8.35 -10.48 -19.88
N LEU A 301 8.16 -9.21 -19.52
CA LEU A 301 9.18 -8.38 -18.87
C LEU A 301 9.63 -9.00 -17.54
N LEU A 302 8.67 -9.27 -16.64
CA LEU A 302 8.91 -9.89 -15.33
C LEU A 302 9.83 -11.11 -15.45
N ARG A 303 9.54 -11.99 -16.40
CA ARG A 303 10.33 -13.19 -16.66
C ARG A 303 11.69 -12.91 -17.28
N GLN A 304 11.75 -12.11 -18.34
CA GLN A 304 12.99 -11.90 -19.10
C GLN A 304 14.04 -11.18 -18.26
N ALA A 305 13.61 -10.26 -17.41
CA ALA A 305 14.46 -9.49 -16.52
C ALA A 305 14.72 -10.17 -15.17
N GLY A 306 13.94 -11.19 -14.80
CA GLY A 306 14.03 -11.82 -13.47
C GLY A 306 13.56 -10.89 -12.35
N LEU A 307 12.52 -10.10 -12.60
CA LEU A 307 11.97 -9.10 -11.67
C LEU A 307 10.97 -9.72 -10.68
N TYR A 308 11.37 -10.84 -10.08
CA TYR A 308 10.55 -11.51 -9.09
C TYR A 308 11.39 -12.37 -8.13
N ASP A 309 10.90 -12.56 -6.92
CA ASP A 309 11.33 -13.58 -5.99
C ASP A 309 10.15 -14.20 -5.26
N ILE A 310 9.72 -15.35 -5.75
CA ILE A 310 8.65 -16.17 -5.18
C ILE A 310 9.18 -17.46 -4.53
N THR A 311 10.44 -17.44 -4.06
CA THR A 311 11.07 -18.59 -3.38
C THR A 311 10.76 -18.59 -1.89
N TYR A 312 10.60 -19.78 -1.31
CA TYR A 312 10.46 -19.96 0.13
C TYR A 312 11.81 -19.97 0.84
N SER A 313 11.88 -19.33 2.00
CA SER A 313 12.95 -19.47 2.97
C SER A 313 12.44 -19.06 4.36
N ASP A 314 12.87 -19.78 5.40
CA ASP A 314 12.56 -19.47 6.80
C ASP A 314 13.31 -18.22 7.32
N ARG A 315 14.28 -17.74 6.55
CA ARG A 315 15.03 -16.49 6.81
C ARG A 315 14.49 -15.31 6.03
N LYS A 316 13.56 -15.54 5.09
CA LYS A 316 12.98 -14.49 4.27
C LYS A 316 11.93 -13.74 5.07
N TYR A 317 11.81 -12.44 4.83
CA TYR A 317 10.74 -11.62 5.40
C TYR A 317 9.38 -12.29 5.18
N ASP A 318 8.59 -12.38 6.25
CA ASP A 318 7.28 -13.02 6.22
C ASP A 318 6.23 -12.05 5.67
N GLY A 319 6.21 -11.91 4.35
CA GLY A 319 5.33 -10.99 3.65
C GLY A 319 5.46 -11.09 2.13
N SER A 320 4.61 -10.32 1.45
CA SER A 320 4.61 -10.16 -0.01
C SER A 320 4.37 -8.70 -0.34
N PHE A 321 4.99 -8.23 -1.43
CA PHE A 321 4.85 -6.87 -1.91
C PHE A 321 5.34 -6.76 -3.36
N GLU A 322 5.02 -5.63 -3.98
CA GLU A 322 5.60 -5.15 -5.21
C GLU A 322 6.33 -3.83 -4.93
N ILE A 323 7.49 -3.60 -5.56
CA ILE A 323 8.20 -2.31 -5.47
C ILE A 323 8.76 -1.86 -6.82
N TYR A 324 8.74 -0.55 -7.04
CA TYR A 324 9.31 0.07 -8.23
C TYR A 324 10.78 0.47 -8.08
N LEU A 325 11.62 0.11 -9.06
CA LEU A 325 13.03 0.46 -9.15
C LEU A 325 13.22 1.59 -10.17
N THR A 326 13.06 2.84 -9.71
CA THR A 326 12.98 4.04 -10.57
C THR A 326 14.16 4.22 -11.53
N ASP A 327 15.40 4.03 -11.09
CA ASP A 327 16.57 4.17 -11.99
C ASP A 327 16.59 3.12 -13.12
N TYR A 328 15.81 2.04 -12.98
CA TYR A 328 15.70 0.96 -13.95
C TYR A 328 14.34 0.93 -14.66
N ALA A 329 13.40 1.80 -14.28
CA ALA A 329 12.01 1.82 -14.75
C ALA A 329 11.37 0.43 -14.72
N ALA A 330 11.52 -0.27 -13.59
CA ALA A 330 11.17 -1.68 -13.47
C ALA A 330 10.46 -1.98 -12.15
N PRO A 331 9.23 -2.52 -12.18
CA PRO A 331 8.59 -3.10 -10.99
C PRO A 331 9.27 -4.41 -10.59
N PHE A 332 9.12 -4.85 -9.34
CA PHE A 332 9.70 -6.09 -8.81
C PHE A 332 8.73 -6.76 -7.82
N VAL A 333 8.43 -8.04 -8.05
CA VAL A 333 7.54 -8.83 -7.18
C VAL A 333 8.32 -9.61 -6.12
N PHE A 334 7.97 -9.48 -4.85
CA PHE A 334 8.49 -10.28 -3.75
C PHE A 334 7.36 -11.05 -3.08
N VAL A 335 7.51 -12.37 -2.95
CA VAL A 335 6.54 -13.24 -2.24
C VAL A 335 7.30 -14.22 -1.37
N ASN A 336 7.00 -14.29 -0.08
CA ASN A 336 7.36 -15.44 0.74
C ASN A 336 6.19 -16.46 0.74
N PRO A 337 6.26 -17.52 -0.07
CA PRO A 337 5.13 -18.42 -0.27
C PRO A 337 4.89 -19.33 0.93
N SER A 338 3.62 -19.64 1.18
CA SER A 338 3.17 -20.61 2.20
C SER A 338 3.39 -22.08 1.78
N GLY A 339 3.68 -22.33 0.50
CA GLY A 339 3.79 -23.66 -0.09
C GLY A 339 2.43 -24.29 -0.43
N THR A 340 1.35 -23.51 -0.44
CA THR A 340 -0.02 -23.98 -0.70
C THR A 340 -0.60 -23.32 -1.95
N GLN A 341 -1.79 -23.75 -2.37
CA GLN A 341 -2.45 -23.12 -3.53
C GLN A 341 -2.77 -21.63 -3.34
N TYR A 342 -2.76 -21.10 -2.12
CA TYR A 342 -2.88 -19.66 -1.88
C TYR A 342 -1.74 -18.88 -2.53
N ASP A 343 -0.56 -19.47 -2.70
CA ASP A 343 0.57 -18.80 -3.35
C ASP A 343 0.26 -18.38 -4.79
N LYS A 344 -0.69 -19.05 -5.45
CA LYS A 344 -1.19 -18.64 -6.78
C LYS A 344 -1.95 -17.32 -6.73
N LEU A 345 -2.71 -17.08 -5.66
CA LEU A 345 -3.46 -15.85 -5.44
C LEU A 345 -2.51 -14.75 -4.97
N THR A 346 -1.63 -15.02 -4.02
CA THR A 346 -0.61 -14.06 -3.57
C THR A 346 0.27 -13.61 -4.74
N PHE A 347 0.77 -14.53 -5.57
CA PHE A 347 1.55 -14.10 -6.74
C PHE A 347 0.71 -13.37 -7.79
N ALA A 348 -0.59 -13.69 -7.92
CA ALA A 348 -1.48 -12.93 -8.80
C ALA A 348 -1.76 -11.51 -8.26
N HIS A 349 -1.85 -11.35 -6.94
CA HIS A 349 -2.02 -10.06 -6.27
C HIS A 349 -0.86 -9.12 -6.61
N GLU A 350 0.37 -9.52 -6.30
CA GLU A 350 1.56 -8.70 -6.59
C GLU A 350 1.77 -8.50 -8.10
N PHE A 351 1.38 -9.49 -8.92
CA PHE A 351 1.42 -9.33 -10.37
C PHE A 351 0.40 -8.31 -10.90
N GLY A 352 -0.69 -8.05 -10.18
CA GLY A 352 -1.63 -6.98 -10.50
C GLY A 352 -1.01 -5.60 -10.29
N HIS A 353 -0.33 -5.38 -9.17
CA HIS A 353 0.50 -4.19 -8.91
C HIS A 353 1.57 -4.03 -10.00
N PHE A 354 2.32 -5.10 -10.28
CA PHE A 354 3.34 -5.09 -11.33
C PHE A 354 2.78 -4.69 -12.70
N CYS A 355 1.57 -5.17 -13.05
CA CYS A 355 0.94 -4.81 -14.32
C CYS A 355 0.57 -3.31 -14.39
N GLN A 356 0.12 -2.74 -13.27
CA GLN A 356 -0.19 -1.32 -13.20
C GLN A 356 1.07 -0.50 -13.34
N ASP A 357 2.11 -0.78 -12.54
CA ASP A 357 3.39 -0.07 -12.58
C ASP A 357 4.10 -0.22 -13.93
N TYR A 358 4.00 -1.39 -14.55
CA TYR A 358 4.47 -1.61 -15.92
C TYR A 358 3.76 -0.69 -16.93
N ALA A 359 2.46 -0.48 -16.77
CA ALA A 359 1.66 0.31 -17.71
C ALA A 359 1.79 1.82 -17.47
N THR A 360 1.99 2.25 -16.22
CA THR A 360 2.11 3.67 -15.84
C THR A 360 3.56 4.17 -15.82
N GLY A 361 4.54 3.27 -15.75
CA GLY A 361 5.94 3.62 -15.57
C GLY A 361 6.28 3.96 -14.11
N GLY A 362 5.58 3.34 -13.14
CA GLY A 362 5.75 3.58 -11.71
C GLY A 362 5.02 4.82 -11.20
N ASN A 363 3.95 5.23 -11.89
CA ASN A 363 3.08 6.29 -11.40
C ASN A 363 2.01 5.71 -10.47
N ILE A 364 1.76 6.40 -9.36
CA ILE A 364 1.00 5.89 -8.23
C ILE A 364 -0.44 6.37 -8.35
N SER A 365 -1.37 5.48 -8.65
CA SER A 365 -2.77 5.73 -8.30
C SER A 365 -2.91 5.73 -6.78
N GLY A 366 -3.94 6.39 -6.25
CA GLY A 366 -4.23 6.35 -4.82
C GLY A 366 -4.29 4.90 -4.31
N ILE A 367 -3.89 4.66 -3.06
CA ILE A 367 -3.65 3.30 -2.55
C ILE A 367 -4.88 2.39 -2.67
N ASP A 368 -6.07 2.94 -2.44
CA ASP A 368 -7.36 2.25 -2.60
C ASP A 368 -7.60 1.82 -4.06
N VAL A 369 -7.12 2.61 -5.03
CA VAL A 369 -7.22 2.35 -6.47
C VAL A 369 -6.19 1.29 -6.89
N ALA A 370 -4.96 1.36 -6.39
CA ALA A 370 -3.92 0.37 -6.67
C ALA A 370 -4.37 -1.04 -6.25
N GLU A 371 -4.96 -1.15 -5.06
CA GLU A 371 -5.50 -2.41 -4.54
C GLU A 371 -6.67 -2.98 -5.37
N VAL A 372 -7.33 -2.18 -6.23
CA VAL A 372 -8.32 -2.72 -7.18
C VAL A 372 -7.65 -3.58 -8.24
N PHE A 373 -6.43 -3.24 -8.66
CA PHE A 373 -5.70 -3.97 -9.70
C PHE A 373 -5.08 -5.25 -9.16
N SER A 374 -4.48 -5.21 -7.96
CA SER A 374 -3.93 -6.39 -7.30
C SER A 374 -5.00 -7.43 -7.03
N GLN A 375 -6.05 -7.06 -6.31
CA GLN A 375 -7.16 -7.97 -5.98
C GLN A 375 -7.98 -8.32 -7.22
N GLY A 376 -8.11 -7.40 -8.17
CA GLY A 376 -8.74 -7.64 -9.47
C GLY A 376 -8.01 -8.74 -10.25
N MET A 377 -6.67 -8.73 -10.25
CA MET A 377 -5.85 -9.76 -10.86
C MET A 377 -6.04 -11.11 -10.17
N GLU A 378 -6.17 -11.16 -8.84
CA GLU A 378 -6.50 -12.40 -8.13
C GLU A 378 -7.80 -13.01 -8.65
N TYR A 379 -8.87 -12.21 -8.70
CA TYR A 379 -10.19 -12.65 -9.15
C TYR A 379 -10.19 -13.09 -10.62
N LEU A 380 -9.62 -12.27 -11.50
CA LEU A 380 -9.60 -12.56 -12.93
C LEU A 380 -8.70 -13.78 -13.20
N SER A 381 -7.61 -13.98 -12.43
CA SER A 381 -6.76 -15.17 -12.56
C SER A 381 -7.57 -16.47 -12.43
N LEU A 382 -8.68 -16.49 -11.68
CA LEU A 382 -9.53 -17.67 -11.55
C LEU A 382 -10.07 -18.14 -12.92
N SER A 383 -10.53 -17.19 -13.74
CA SER A 383 -11.07 -17.42 -15.10
C SER A 383 -9.96 -17.77 -16.10
N TYR A 384 -8.78 -17.17 -15.98
CA TYR A 384 -7.74 -17.23 -17.00
C TYR A 384 -6.63 -18.26 -16.69
N GLY A 385 -6.20 -18.40 -15.43
CA GLY A 385 -5.18 -19.35 -14.97
C GLY A 385 -5.63 -20.82 -15.00
N GLY A 386 -6.94 -21.06 -15.06
CA GLY A 386 -7.53 -22.40 -14.97
C GLY A 386 -7.52 -22.90 -13.54
N ALA A 387 -8.10 -22.09 -12.65
CA ALA A 387 -8.31 -22.43 -11.25
C ALA A 387 -9.12 -23.71 -11.11
N SER A 388 -8.82 -24.48 -10.05
CA SER A 388 -9.68 -25.57 -9.62
C SER A 388 -10.91 -25.00 -8.88
N PRO A 389 -12.01 -25.77 -8.77
CA PRO A 389 -13.13 -25.38 -7.92
C PRO A 389 -12.70 -25.12 -6.47
N ALA A 390 -11.72 -25.89 -5.97
CA ALA A 390 -11.10 -25.67 -4.66
C ALA A 390 -10.46 -24.28 -4.54
N LEU A 391 -9.63 -23.87 -5.52
CA LEU A 391 -9.01 -22.52 -5.51
C LEU A 391 -10.06 -21.40 -5.59
N GLN A 392 -11.14 -21.62 -6.35
CA GLN A 392 -12.24 -20.67 -6.41
C GLN A 392 -12.95 -20.54 -5.05
N GLN A 393 -13.25 -21.65 -4.36
CA GLN A 393 -13.81 -21.60 -3.01
C GLN A 393 -12.87 -20.95 -2.01
N LEU A 394 -11.56 -21.23 -2.10
CA LEU A 394 -10.55 -20.58 -1.26
C LEU A 394 -10.56 -19.06 -1.47
N LYS A 395 -10.54 -18.57 -2.71
CA LYS A 395 -10.60 -17.11 -2.96
C LYS A 395 -11.92 -16.49 -2.52
N MET A 396 -13.05 -17.20 -2.63
CA MET A 396 -14.34 -16.66 -2.16
C MET A 396 -14.42 -16.64 -0.63
N ARG A 397 -13.83 -17.61 0.07
CA ARG A 397 -13.73 -17.58 1.53
C ARG A 397 -12.78 -16.47 1.97
N ASP A 398 -11.65 -16.31 1.30
CA ASP A 398 -10.73 -15.20 1.50
C ASP A 398 -11.41 -13.83 1.26
N CYS A 399 -12.16 -13.67 0.16
CA CYS A 399 -12.99 -12.49 -0.10
C CYS A 399 -13.94 -12.19 1.07
N LEU A 400 -14.63 -13.20 1.59
CA LEU A 400 -15.51 -13.06 2.75
C LEU A 400 -14.72 -12.66 4.02
N ARG A 401 -13.51 -13.21 4.23
CA ARG A 401 -12.61 -12.81 5.31
C ARG A 401 -12.16 -11.36 5.15
N ILE A 402 -11.82 -10.89 3.95
CA ILE A 402 -11.51 -9.47 3.72
C ILE A 402 -12.70 -8.59 4.11
N TYR A 403 -13.91 -8.93 3.66
CA TYR A 403 -15.10 -8.18 4.08
C TYR A 403 -15.33 -8.22 5.58
N ILE A 404 -15.05 -9.32 6.27
CA ILE A 404 -15.41 -9.47 7.68
C ILE A 404 -14.28 -9.04 8.61
N GLU A 405 -13.11 -9.66 8.48
CA GLU A 405 -11.97 -9.47 9.36
C GLU A 405 -11.36 -8.09 9.17
N GLN A 406 -11.03 -7.70 7.94
CA GLN A 406 -10.45 -6.38 7.68
C GLN A 406 -11.44 -5.25 7.97
N ALA A 407 -12.75 -5.49 7.76
CA ALA A 407 -13.74 -4.48 8.14
C ALA A 407 -13.93 -4.35 9.65
N ALA A 408 -13.82 -5.45 10.40
CA ALA A 408 -13.82 -5.41 11.86
C ALA A 408 -12.61 -4.62 12.37
N TYR A 409 -11.42 -4.87 11.80
CA TYR A 409 -10.19 -4.15 12.14
C TYR A 409 -10.28 -2.67 11.82
N ALA A 410 -10.72 -2.30 10.60
CA ALA A 410 -10.90 -0.90 10.22
C ALA A 410 -11.96 -0.18 11.08
N LEU A 411 -13.03 -0.89 11.47
CA LEU A 411 -14.06 -0.31 12.34
C LEU A 411 -13.55 -0.12 13.78
N PHE A 412 -12.78 -1.09 14.29
CA PHE A 412 -12.10 -0.98 15.57
C PHE A 412 -11.14 0.19 15.59
N GLU A 413 -10.32 0.30 14.56
CA GLU A 413 -9.35 1.38 14.43
C GLU A 413 -10.05 2.75 14.40
N GLN A 414 -11.13 2.93 13.63
CA GLN A 414 -11.86 4.20 13.67
C GLN A 414 -12.46 4.52 15.05
N GLN A 415 -12.98 3.50 15.76
CA GLN A 415 -13.64 3.71 17.05
C GLN A 415 -12.64 3.90 18.20
N VAL A 416 -11.46 3.30 18.14
CA VAL A 416 -10.48 3.42 19.24
C VAL A 416 -9.96 4.86 19.37
N TYR A 417 -9.84 5.58 18.26
CA TYR A 417 -9.51 7.01 18.27
C TYR A 417 -10.64 7.92 18.81
N GLN A 418 -11.83 7.38 19.06
CA GLN A 418 -12.94 8.13 19.69
C GLN A 418 -12.93 8.03 21.22
N LEU A 419 -12.06 7.19 21.79
CA LEU A 419 -11.88 7.11 23.24
C LEU A 419 -11.22 8.40 23.76
N ASN A 420 -11.75 8.97 24.84
CA ASN A 420 -11.14 10.11 25.49
C ASN A 420 -9.95 9.69 26.40
N GLU A 421 -9.19 10.65 26.92
CA GLU A 421 -7.99 10.39 27.74
C GLU A 421 -8.25 9.50 28.97
N GLU A 422 -9.42 9.60 29.61
CA GLU A 422 -9.79 8.75 30.75
C GLU A 422 -10.21 7.33 30.31
N GLU A 423 -10.66 7.18 29.06
CA GLU A 423 -11.13 5.91 28.48
C GLU A 423 -10.03 5.15 27.75
N LEU A 424 -8.98 5.83 27.27
CA LEU A 424 -7.88 5.24 26.50
C LEU A 424 -6.94 4.43 27.40
N THR A 425 -7.37 3.22 27.76
CA THR A 425 -6.58 2.24 28.52
C THR A 425 -6.51 0.92 27.76
N VAL A 426 -5.47 0.11 28.03
CA VAL A 426 -5.31 -1.23 27.43
C VAL A 426 -6.57 -2.08 27.57
N GLU A 427 -7.20 -2.06 28.76
CA GLU A 427 -8.40 -2.84 29.03
C GLU A 427 -9.59 -2.41 28.16
N ASN A 428 -9.80 -1.10 28.01
CA ASN A 428 -10.90 -0.57 27.21
C ASN A 428 -10.65 -0.76 25.71
N VAL A 429 -9.40 -0.62 25.26
CA VAL A 429 -9.00 -0.91 23.87
C VAL A 429 -9.27 -2.38 23.54
N GLN A 430 -8.82 -3.31 24.40
CA GLN A 430 -9.09 -4.74 24.22
C GLN A 430 -10.59 -5.05 24.26
N ALA A 431 -11.35 -4.44 25.18
CA ALA A 431 -12.80 -4.65 25.27
C ALA A 431 -13.54 -4.16 24.02
N LEU A 432 -13.10 -3.04 23.44
CA LEU A 432 -13.65 -2.52 22.18
C LEU A 432 -13.37 -3.48 21.02
N TYR A 433 -12.13 -3.97 20.89
CA TYR A 433 -11.76 -4.98 19.90
C TYR A 433 -12.60 -6.25 20.06
N GLU A 434 -12.76 -6.73 21.31
CA GLU A 434 -13.59 -7.89 21.61
C GLU A 434 -15.03 -7.69 21.14
N GLN A 435 -15.64 -6.56 21.50
CA GLN A 435 -17.01 -6.22 21.14
C GLN A 435 -17.21 -6.22 19.61
N ILE A 436 -16.28 -5.60 18.88
CA ILE A 436 -16.35 -5.50 17.42
C ILE A 436 -16.15 -6.87 16.79
N GLY A 437 -15.10 -7.61 17.14
CA GLY A 437 -14.85 -8.94 16.58
C GLY A 437 -16.02 -9.91 16.77
N ARG A 438 -16.65 -9.91 17.96
CA ARG A 438 -17.89 -10.70 18.21
C ARG A 438 -19.05 -10.30 17.30
N SER A 439 -19.23 -9.00 17.05
CA SER A 439 -20.29 -8.52 16.16
C SER A 439 -20.09 -8.99 14.71
N PHE A 440 -18.83 -9.08 14.26
CA PHE A 440 -18.42 -9.58 12.94
C PHE A 440 -18.34 -11.11 12.85
N GLY A 441 -18.40 -11.81 13.98
CA GLY A 441 -18.51 -13.27 14.02
C GLY A 441 -17.20 -14.00 14.24
N PHE A 442 -16.17 -13.34 14.75
CA PHE A 442 -14.91 -13.99 15.13
C PHE A 442 -15.09 -15.04 16.23
N ASP A 443 -16.17 -14.92 17.03
CA ASP A 443 -16.59 -15.92 18.01
C ASP A 443 -17.05 -17.25 17.38
N SER A 444 -17.02 -17.35 16.05
CA SER A 444 -17.20 -18.64 15.37
C SER A 444 -15.99 -19.54 15.47
N TRP A 445 -14.75 -19.04 15.55
CA TRP A 445 -13.53 -19.86 15.61
C TRP A 445 -12.71 -19.57 16.87
N ASP A 446 -11.54 -20.22 17.02
CA ASP A 446 -10.66 -20.08 18.18
C ASP A 446 -9.88 -18.75 18.12
N TRP A 447 -10.62 -17.65 18.28
CA TRP A 447 -10.13 -16.27 18.26
C TRP A 447 -9.89 -15.74 19.67
N ASP A 448 -8.82 -14.97 19.86
CA ASP A 448 -8.53 -14.29 21.11
C ASP A 448 -8.63 -12.76 20.96
N SER A 449 -9.35 -12.13 21.88
CA SER A 449 -9.46 -10.66 21.93
C SER A 449 -8.12 -9.94 22.11
N ARG A 450 -7.07 -10.63 22.54
CA ARG A 450 -5.71 -10.09 22.68
C ARG A 450 -4.98 -9.98 21.33
N ASP A 451 -5.52 -10.59 20.27
CA ASP A 451 -4.88 -10.66 18.95
C ASP A 451 -4.68 -9.32 18.26
N PHE A 452 -5.33 -8.25 18.72
CA PHE A 452 -5.13 -6.92 18.14
C PHE A 452 -3.67 -6.46 18.19
N VAL A 453 -2.89 -6.93 19.17
CA VAL A 453 -1.45 -6.60 19.28
C VAL A 453 -0.59 -7.28 18.21
N LEU A 454 -1.13 -8.30 17.55
CA LEU A 454 -0.48 -9.04 16.46
C LEU A 454 -0.73 -8.37 15.10
N ILE A 455 -1.62 -7.38 15.03
CA ILE A 455 -1.98 -6.69 13.80
C ILE A 455 -1.04 -5.50 13.62
N GLY A 456 0.12 -5.74 12.98
CA GLY A 456 1.17 -4.74 12.79
C GLY A 456 0.67 -3.41 12.20
N HIS A 457 -0.26 -3.46 11.24
CA HIS A 457 -0.84 -2.27 10.60
C HIS A 457 -1.43 -1.25 11.59
N PHE A 458 -1.99 -1.67 12.73
CA PHE A 458 -2.47 -0.73 13.76
C PHE A 458 -1.34 0.16 14.29
N PHE A 459 -0.13 -0.41 14.38
CA PHE A 459 1.06 0.27 14.88
C PHE A 459 1.76 1.07 13.78
N THR A 460 1.82 0.55 12.56
CA THR A 460 2.72 1.05 11.53
C THR A 460 2.03 1.96 10.52
N ASP A 461 0.81 1.59 10.10
CA ASP A 461 0.08 2.13 8.96
C ASP A 461 -1.37 2.44 9.34
N PRO A 462 -1.59 3.40 10.25
CA PRO A 462 -2.91 3.62 10.80
C PRO A 462 -3.88 4.10 9.72
N MET A 463 -5.13 3.65 9.84
CA MET A 463 -6.22 3.91 8.90
C MET A 463 -6.00 3.30 7.52
N TYR A 464 -5.00 2.45 7.31
CA TYR A 464 -4.76 1.80 6.02
C TYR A 464 -5.74 0.64 5.75
N ILE A 465 -6.08 -0.16 6.77
CA ILE A 465 -6.80 -1.44 6.58
C ILE A 465 -8.13 -1.30 5.81
N VAL A 466 -8.83 -0.17 5.94
CA VAL A 466 -10.07 0.10 5.19
C VAL A 466 -9.87 0.01 3.68
N SER A 467 -8.66 0.30 3.18
CA SER A 467 -8.27 0.22 1.77
C SER A 467 -8.58 -1.16 1.19
N TYR A 468 -8.20 -2.23 1.90
CA TYR A 468 -8.53 -3.60 1.49
C TYR A 468 -10.03 -3.83 1.32
N VAL A 469 -10.86 -3.22 2.16
CA VAL A 469 -12.32 -3.47 2.15
C VAL A 469 -13.02 -2.71 1.02
N VAL A 470 -12.60 -1.48 0.74
CA VAL A 470 -13.18 -0.67 -0.35
C VAL A 470 -12.69 -1.15 -1.71
N SER A 471 -11.40 -1.47 -1.84
CA SER A 471 -10.80 -1.97 -3.07
C SER A 471 -11.31 -3.36 -3.42
N ASN A 472 -11.49 -4.24 -2.42
CA ASN A 472 -12.07 -5.56 -2.62
C ASN A 472 -13.49 -5.49 -3.21
N ASP A 473 -14.29 -4.51 -2.83
CA ASP A 473 -15.61 -4.34 -3.44
C ASP A 473 -15.52 -3.97 -4.92
N ALA A 474 -14.64 -3.04 -5.29
CA ALA A 474 -14.40 -2.69 -6.69
C ALA A 474 -13.81 -3.86 -7.48
N ALA A 475 -12.81 -4.55 -6.95
CA ALA A 475 -12.20 -5.73 -7.57
C ALA A 475 -13.20 -6.89 -7.72
N PHE A 476 -14.05 -7.11 -6.72
CA PHE A 476 -15.10 -8.13 -6.79
C PHE A 476 -16.16 -7.81 -7.84
N GLN A 477 -16.37 -6.54 -8.20
CA GLN A 477 -17.22 -6.19 -9.34
C GLN A 477 -16.60 -6.64 -10.67
N LEU A 478 -15.28 -6.56 -10.84
CA LEU A 478 -14.60 -7.11 -12.01
C LEU A 478 -14.88 -8.61 -12.14
N TYR A 479 -14.84 -9.34 -11.03
CA TYR A 479 -15.21 -10.75 -10.98
C TYR A 479 -16.68 -10.97 -11.36
N GLN A 480 -17.61 -10.22 -10.75
CA GLN A 480 -19.05 -10.32 -11.04
C GLN A 480 -19.35 -10.06 -12.51
N MET A 481 -18.70 -9.06 -13.11
CA MET A 481 -18.78 -8.74 -14.53
C MET A 481 -18.25 -9.90 -15.37
N GLU A 482 -17.07 -10.42 -15.05
CA GLU A 482 -16.45 -11.55 -15.75
C GLU A 482 -17.32 -12.82 -15.71
N GLN A 483 -17.99 -13.09 -14.59
CA GLN A 483 -18.94 -14.21 -14.47
C GLN A 483 -20.24 -13.98 -15.26
N ALA A 484 -20.73 -12.74 -15.33
CA ALA A 484 -21.94 -12.39 -16.07
C ALA A 484 -21.71 -12.39 -17.58
N GLN A 485 -20.57 -11.89 -18.02
CA GLN A 485 -20.14 -11.85 -19.42
C GLN A 485 -18.62 -12.00 -19.49
N ALA A 486 -18.17 -13.16 -19.99
CA ALA A 486 -16.75 -13.44 -20.18
C ALA A 486 -16.05 -12.32 -20.98
N GLY A 487 -14.90 -11.88 -20.49
CA GLY A 487 -14.08 -10.80 -21.02
C GLY A 487 -14.49 -9.39 -20.56
N SER A 488 -15.64 -9.21 -19.91
CA SER A 488 -16.08 -7.85 -19.52
C SER A 488 -15.33 -7.30 -18.31
N GLY A 489 -14.97 -8.13 -17.34
CA GLY A 489 -14.15 -7.72 -16.20
C GLY A 489 -12.71 -7.43 -16.64
N LEU A 490 -12.15 -8.31 -17.48
CA LEU A 490 -10.83 -8.10 -18.06
C LEU A 490 -10.75 -6.82 -18.90
N ALA A 491 -11.75 -6.55 -19.76
CA ALA A 491 -11.77 -5.35 -20.58
C ALA A 491 -11.82 -4.06 -19.74
N LEU A 492 -12.47 -4.10 -18.57
CA LEU A 492 -12.46 -2.97 -17.64
C LEU A 492 -11.09 -2.81 -16.98
N LEU A 493 -10.48 -3.89 -16.48
CA LEU A 493 -9.13 -3.86 -15.92
C LEU A 493 -8.12 -3.29 -16.93
N GLU A 494 -8.11 -3.79 -18.17
CA GLU A 494 -7.19 -3.33 -19.21
C GLU A 494 -7.40 -1.86 -19.61
N ARG A 495 -8.66 -1.39 -19.62
CA ARG A 495 -8.99 0.01 -19.92
C ARG A 495 -8.44 0.95 -18.86
N GLU A 496 -8.48 0.53 -17.60
CA GLU A 496 -8.11 1.34 -16.44
C GLU A 496 -6.65 1.14 -16.01
N LEU A 497 -5.88 0.24 -16.65
CA LEU A 497 -4.54 -0.14 -16.19
C LEU A 497 -3.55 1.05 -16.14
N THR A 498 -3.75 2.07 -16.97
CA THR A 498 -2.95 3.30 -16.98
C THR A 498 -3.57 4.43 -16.17
N THR A 499 -4.50 4.13 -15.26
CA THR A 499 -5.15 5.15 -14.43
C THR A 499 -4.17 5.74 -13.42
N GLU A 500 -4.19 7.06 -13.28
CA GLU A 500 -3.38 7.82 -12.31
C GLU A 500 -4.27 8.46 -11.24
N LYS A 501 -5.50 7.96 -11.10
CA LYS A 501 -6.50 8.52 -10.20
C LYS A 501 -6.05 8.36 -8.75
N GLN A 502 -6.05 9.47 -8.02
CA GLN A 502 -5.78 9.52 -6.59
C GLN A 502 -7.02 9.17 -5.77
N TYR A 503 -8.19 9.59 -6.25
CA TYR A 503 -9.43 9.50 -5.51
C TYR A 503 -10.24 8.25 -5.89
N PHE A 504 -10.56 7.43 -4.89
CA PHE A 504 -11.19 6.12 -5.08
C PHE A 504 -12.62 6.21 -5.62
N LEU A 505 -13.48 7.06 -5.05
CA LEU A 505 -14.85 7.18 -5.55
C LEU A 505 -14.92 7.84 -6.92
N GLU A 506 -14.03 8.77 -7.21
CA GLU A 506 -13.83 9.30 -8.57
C GLU A 506 -13.49 8.16 -9.55
N PHE A 507 -12.48 7.34 -9.22
CA PHE A 507 -12.11 6.19 -10.02
C PHE A 507 -13.28 5.22 -10.23
N VAL A 508 -13.95 4.80 -9.16
CA VAL A 508 -15.10 3.89 -9.21
C VAL A 508 -16.20 4.43 -10.13
N GLN A 509 -16.52 5.72 -10.00
CA GLN A 509 -17.54 6.37 -10.83
C GLN A 509 -17.15 6.40 -12.31
N GLU A 510 -15.92 6.79 -12.64
CA GLU A 510 -15.42 6.85 -14.02
C GLU A 510 -15.27 5.46 -14.65
N ALA A 511 -14.84 4.49 -13.86
CA ALA A 511 -14.74 3.09 -14.25
C ALA A 511 -16.12 2.49 -14.61
N GLY A 512 -17.21 3.12 -14.16
CA GLY A 512 -18.58 2.63 -14.31
C GLY A 512 -18.94 1.56 -13.29
N LEU A 513 -18.16 1.47 -12.19
CA LEU A 513 -18.40 0.60 -11.06
C LEU A 513 -19.40 1.24 -10.08
N GLN A 514 -20.00 0.42 -9.24
CA GLN A 514 -20.86 0.86 -8.14
C GLN A 514 -20.00 1.24 -6.94
N SER A 515 -20.31 2.38 -6.31
CA SER A 515 -19.67 2.72 -5.04
C SER A 515 -19.99 1.67 -3.96
N PRO A 516 -19.01 1.28 -3.12
CA PRO A 516 -19.24 0.39 -1.99
C PRO A 516 -20.26 0.95 -0.99
N PHE A 517 -20.42 2.28 -0.96
CA PHE A 517 -21.33 3.02 -0.09
C PHE A 517 -22.79 3.03 -0.58
N LEU A 518 -23.11 2.39 -1.72
CA LEU A 518 -24.47 2.36 -2.23
C LEU A 518 -25.37 1.42 -1.42
N PRO A 519 -26.58 1.86 -1.02
CA PRO A 519 -27.53 1.00 -0.32
C PRO A 519 -27.83 -0.28 -1.09
N GLY A 520 -27.69 -1.43 -0.42
CA GLY A 520 -27.94 -2.75 -1.00
C GLY A 520 -26.75 -3.37 -1.74
N ARG A 521 -25.59 -2.68 -1.84
CA ARG A 521 -24.36 -3.25 -2.41
C ARG A 521 -23.95 -4.54 -1.68
N MET A 522 -23.94 -4.53 -0.34
CA MET A 522 -23.57 -5.70 0.47
C MET A 522 -24.53 -6.89 0.35
N ALA A 523 -25.81 -6.64 0.04
CA ALA A 523 -26.75 -7.72 -0.25
C ALA A 523 -26.41 -8.43 -1.58
N SER A 524 -25.97 -7.70 -2.60
CA SER A 524 -25.49 -8.25 -3.87
C SER A 524 -24.20 -9.06 -3.69
N VAL A 525 -23.27 -8.54 -2.88
CA VAL A 525 -22.04 -9.26 -2.49
C VAL A 525 -22.40 -10.57 -1.79
N ARG A 526 -23.26 -10.53 -0.76
CA ARG A 526 -23.74 -11.73 -0.06
C ARG A 526 -24.30 -12.77 -1.03
N GLN A 527 -25.19 -12.36 -1.93
CA GLN A 527 -25.83 -13.28 -2.87
C GLN A 527 -24.80 -14.01 -3.74
N THR A 528 -23.75 -13.30 -4.18
CA THR A 528 -22.68 -13.90 -4.99
C THR A 528 -21.86 -14.89 -4.16
N LEU A 529 -21.46 -14.51 -2.94
CA LEU A 529 -20.69 -15.37 -2.05
C LEU A 529 -21.47 -16.62 -1.63
N GLU A 530 -22.76 -16.48 -1.30
CA GLU A 530 -23.63 -17.62 -0.97
C GLU A 530 -23.76 -18.61 -2.13
N GLY A 531 -23.76 -18.14 -3.38
CA GLY A 531 -23.86 -19.02 -4.55
C GLY A 531 -22.63 -19.90 -4.80
N ILE A 532 -21.51 -19.64 -4.13
CA ILE A 532 -20.24 -20.38 -4.29
C ILE A 532 -19.85 -21.11 -3.00
N LEU A 533 -20.11 -20.50 -1.84
CA LEU A 533 -19.73 -21.03 -0.53
C LEU A 533 -20.79 -21.96 0.09
N LYS A 534 -22.02 -21.99 -0.43
CA LYS A 534 -23.09 -22.93 -0.03
C LYS A 534 -23.42 -23.87 -1.18
#